data_AF-A0A848WUS1-F1
#
_entry.id   AF-A0A848WUS1-F1
#
_cell.length_a   1.000
_cell.length_b   1.000
_cell.length_c   1.000
_cell.angle_alpha   90.00
_cell.angle_beta   90.00
_cell.angle_gamma   90.00
#
_symmetry.space_group_name_H-M   'P 1'
#
loop_
_entity.id
_entity.type
_entity.pdbx_description
1 polymer ?
#
loop_
_entity_poly.entity_id
_entity_poly.type
_entity_poly.pdbx_seq_one_letter_code
_entity_poly.pdbx_strand_id
1 'polypeptide(L)'
;RYGSHYLSPADIDEGMRPLREIRDRVGDKIEIMIEGHAFFRLPAALSLASALAEIRPFWLEDFLPVDNLETMANFRRQSGLPIAASEMLLGRNAFLDLLRADAVDYVMADPTWAGGISETRRIIDLAHAFNIPATMHDCTGPLTLFAGLHCAVASTNVLFQETVRAHIRTFYEALIDRQPVIENGRLLPPEDPGLGTALLPELFENARVSGTQ
;
A
#
# COMPACT_ATOMS: atom_id res chain seq x y z
N ARG A 1 -18.68 13.13 16.17
CA ARG A 1 -17.57 13.41 15.24
C ARG A 1 -18.15 13.40 13.83
N TYR A 2 -17.79 14.36 12.97
CA TYR A 2 -18.38 14.54 11.62
C TYR A 2 -17.83 13.55 10.58
N GLY A 3 -17.17 12.48 11.04
CA GLY A 3 -16.63 11.41 10.21
C GLY A 3 -15.62 11.93 9.18
N SER A 4 -15.80 11.51 7.94
CA SER A 4 -14.93 11.83 6.80
C SER A 4 -15.07 13.26 6.27
N HIS A 5 -16.09 14.00 6.70
CA HIS A 5 -16.43 15.30 6.09
C HIS A 5 -15.74 16.47 6.78
N TYR A 6 -15.42 16.35 8.07
CA TYR A 6 -14.83 17.44 8.85
C TYR A 6 -14.07 16.89 10.06
N LEU A 7 -12.89 17.46 10.30
CA LEU A 7 -12.07 17.24 11.47
C LEU A 7 -11.95 18.58 12.21
N SER A 8 -12.28 18.59 13.50
CA SER A 8 -12.03 19.79 14.29
C SER A 8 -10.52 19.98 14.52
N PRO A 9 -10.05 21.19 14.82
CA PRO A 9 -8.64 21.39 15.20
C PRO A 9 -8.20 20.49 16.35
N ALA A 10 -9.10 20.18 17.30
CA ALA A 10 -8.82 19.27 18.40
C ALA A 10 -8.69 17.80 17.93
N ASP A 11 -9.52 17.34 16.98
CA ASP A 11 -9.39 15.99 16.41
C ASP A 11 -8.08 15.85 15.63
N ILE A 12 -7.69 16.89 14.87
CA ILE A 12 -6.41 16.92 14.14
C ILE A 12 -5.25 16.88 15.14
N ASP A 13 -5.24 17.74 16.15
CA ASP A 13 -4.16 17.77 17.15
C ASP A 13 -4.03 16.45 17.90
N GLU A 14 -5.16 15.82 18.26
CA GLU A 14 -5.18 14.49 18.87
C GLU A 14 -4.56 13.43 17.95
N GLY A 15 -4.93 13.41 16.67
CA GLY A 15 -4.41 12.45 15.68
C GLY A 15 -2.94 12.69 15.31
N MET A 16 -2.48 13.94 15.37
CA MET A 16 -1.09 14.31 15.06
C MET A 16 -0.11 13.96 16.17
N ARG A 17 -0.57 13.87 17.43
CA ARG A 17 0.28 13.54 18.59
C ARG A 17 1.16 12.29 18.39
N PRO A 18 0.64 11.09 18.04
CA PRO A 18 1.50 9.93 17.81
C PRO A 18 2.47 10.12 16.64
N LEU A 19 2.09 10.86 15.60
CA LEU A 19 2.95 11.10 14.45
C LEU A 19 4.15 12.00 14.82
N ARG A 20 3.91 13.03 15.64
CA ARG A 20 4.95 13.90 16.20
C ARG A 20 5.91 13.08 17.07
N GLU A 21 5.39 12.26 17.97
CA GLU A 21 6.21 11.39 18.83
C GLU A 21 7.08 10.43 18.01
N ILE A 22 6.54 9.84 16.93
CA ILE A 22 7.30 8.99 16.02
C ILE A 22 8.41 9.80 15.35
N ARG A 23 8.08 10.95 14.73
CA ARG A 23 9.05 11.78 14.01
C ARG A 23 10.16 12.28 14.93
N ASP A 24 9.82 12.75 16.13
CA ASP A 24 10.79 13.19 17.15
C ASP A 24 11.75 12.06 17.55
N ARG A 25 11.25 10.82 17.59
CA ARG A 25 12.03 9.66 18.00
C ARG A 25 12.94 9.13 16.89
N VAL A 26 12.46 9.08 15.66
CA VAL A 26 13.17 8.44 14.54
C VAL A 26 13.97 9.43 13.69
N GLY A 27 13.65 10.73 13.76
CA GLY A 27 14.26 11.77 12.93
C GLY A 27 14.09 11.42 11.44
N ASP A 28 15.10 11.71 10.62
CA ASP A 28 15.12 11.40 9.18
C ASP A 28 15.65 9.98 8.87
N LYS A 29 15.76 9.10 9.87
CA LYS A 29 16.31 7.74 9.67
C LYS A 29 15.27 6.74 9.16
N ILE A 30 14.00 7.09 9.29
CA ILE A 30 12.86 6.26 8.90
C ILE A 30 11.87 7.15 8.16
N GLU A 31 11.44 6.66 7.00
CA GLU A 31 10.35 7.25 6.23
C GLU A 31 9.01 6.94 6.91
N ILE A 32 8.10 7.92 6.91
CA ILE A 32 6.77 7.79 7.50
C ILE A 32 5.76 7.90 6.37
N MET A 33 5.00 6.84 6.15
CA MET A 33 3.89 6.78 5.22
C MET A 33 2.59 6.89 6.02
N ILE A 34 1.63 7.67 5.53
CA ILE A 34 0.36 7.90 6.23
C ILE A 34 -0.78 7.36 5.37
N GLU A 35 -1.57 6.48 5.96
CA GLU A 35 -2.62 5.73 5.28
C GLU A 35 -4.01 6.22 5.70
N GLY A 36 -4.90 6.42 4.72
CA GLY A 36 -6.18 7.12 4.84
C GLY A 36 -7.44 6.28 4.61
N HIS A 37 -7.31 5.05 4.13
CA HIS A 37 -8.33 4.02 3.91
C HIS A 37 -9.52 4.50 3.08
N ALA A 38 -9.25 5.29 2.04
CA ALA A 38 -10.24 5.97 1.22
C ALA A 38 -11.28 6.74 2.04
N PHE A 39 -10.94 7.17 3.25
CA PHE A 39 -11.95 7.58 4.22
C PHE A 39 -12.41 9.02 4.00
N PHE A 40 -11.50 9.95 3.76
CA PHE A 40 -11.79 11.37 3.86
C PHE A 40 -12.44 11.95 2.61
N ARG A 41 -13.25 13.00 2.79
CA ARG A 41 -13.66 13.89 1.69
C ARG A 41 -12.67 15.03 1.56
N LEU A 42 -12.60 15.62 0.36
CA LEU A 42 -11.59 16.62 -0.01
C LEU A 42 -11.32 17.72 1.06
N PRO A 43 -12.33 18.39 1.66
CA PRO A 43 -12.06 19.45 2.64
C PRO A 43 -11.33 18.96 3.90
N ALA A 44 -11.73 17.79 4.42
CA ALA A 44 -11.10 17.19 5.59
C ALA A 44 -9.69 16.68 5.24
N ALA A 45 -9.53 16.04 4.08
CA ALA A 45 -8.24 15.56 3.59
C ALA A 45 -7.24 16.71 3.44
N LEU A 46 -7.64 17.85 2.87
CA LEU A 46 -6.78 19.04 2.74
C LEU A 46 -6.42 19.64 4.10
N SER A 47 -7.36 19.69 5.03
CA SER A 47 -7.09 20.17 6.40
C SER A 47 -6.06 19.28 7.09
N LEU A 48 -6.17 17.96 6.92
CA LEU A 48 -5.23 16.99 7.47
C LEU A 48 -3.87 17.05 6.79
N ALA A 49 -3.82 17.17 5.45
CA ALA A 49 -2.58 17.32 4.69
C ALA A 49 -1.77 18.55 5.13
N SER A 50 -2.46 19.68 5.36
CA SER A 50 -1.82 20.89 5.89
C SER A 50 -1.15 20.66 7.26
N ALA A 51 -1.82 19.93 8.16
CA ALA A 51 -1.23 19.58 9.46
C ALA A 51 -0.07 18.56 9.31
N LEU A 52 -0.21 17.58 8.43
CA LEU A 52 0.79 16.54 8.17
C LEU A 52 2.10 17.08 7.58
N ALA A 53 2.11 18.30 7.04
CA ALA A 53 3.31 18.92 6.49
C ALA A 53 4.49 18.96 7.48
N GLU A 54 4.24 19.13 8.78
CA GLU A 54 5.30 19.13 9.80
C GLU A 54 5.97 17.76 9.99
N ILE A 55 5.25 16.68 9.67
CA ILE A 55 5.75 15.30 9.76
C ILE A 55 6.63 14.94 8.57
N ARG A 56 6.49 15.66 7.45
CA ARG A 56 7.14 15.37 6.16
C ARG A 56 6.95 13.89 5.78
N PRO A 57 5.70 13.44 5.58
CA PRO A 57 5.44 12.06 5.19
C PRO A 57 6.05 11.79 3.81
N PHE A 58 6.49 10.54 3.61
CA PHE A 58 6.96 10.07 2.32
C PHE A 58 5.83 10.05 1.28
N TRP A 59 4.63 9.65 1.69
CA TRP A 59 3.39 9.84 0.95
C TRP A 59 2.16 9.89 1.85
N LEU A 60 1.06 10.36 1.28
CA LEU A 60 -0.31 10.14 1.75
C LEU A 60 -0.96 9.07 0.86
N GLU A 61 -1.44 8.01 1.47
CA GLU A 61 -1.99 6.83 0.80
C GLU A 61 -3.50 6.78 0.96
N ASP A 62 -4.21 6.65 -0.17
CA ASP A 62 -5.67 6.49 -0.22
C ASP A 62 -6.43 7.44 0.73
N PHE A 63 -6.05 8.72 0.77
CA PHE A 63 -6.75 9.71 1.62
C PHE A 63 -8.19 9.95 1.16
N LEU A 64 -8.45 9.78 -0.14
CA LEU A 64 -9.76 9.97 -0.76
C LEU A 64 -10.24 8.65 -1.38
N PRO A 65 -11.56 8.45 -1.49
CA PRO A 65 -12.11 7.43 -2.39
C PRO A 65 -11.55 7.57 -3.81
N VAL A 66 -11.22 6.43 -4.42
CA VAL A 66 -10.69 6.34 -5.79
C VAL A 66 -11.83 6.28 -6.81
N ASP A 67 -12.86 7.10 -6.60
CA ASP A 67 -14.07 7.18 -7.43
C ASP A 67 -14.06 8.40 -8.38
N ASN A 68 -13.29 9.45 -8.05
CA ASN A 68 -13.19 10.67 -8.82
C ASN A 68 -11.72 11.12 -8.97
N LEU A 69 -11.13 10.74 -10.11
CA LEU A 69 -9.72 11.00 -10.41
C LEU A 69 -9.37 12.49 -10.53
N GLU A 70 -10.31 13.32 -10.99
CA GLU A 70 -10.12 14.78 -11.05
C GLU A 70 -9.99 15.36 -9.63
N THR A 71 -10.77 14.84 -8.69
CA THR A 71 -10.71 15.24 -7.27
C THR A 71 -9.41 14.78 -6.64
N MET A 72 -8.92 13.58 -6.96
CA MET A 72 -7.61 13.12 -6.52
C MET A 72 -6.46 13.98 -7.06
N ALA A 73 -6.49 14.30 -8.36
CA ALA A 73 -5.53 15.21 -8.96
C ALA A 73 -5.59 16.62 -8.33
N ASN A 74 -6.80 17.08 -7.99
CA ASN A 74 -6.98 18.33 -7.26
C ASN A 74 -6.37 18.26 -5.84
N PHE A 75 -6.61 17.16 -5.12
CA PHE A 75 -6.02 16.93 -3.80
C PHE A 75 -4.49 16.91 -3.87
N ARG A 76 -3.90 16.16 -4.81
CA ARG A 76 -2.45 16.13 -5.05
C ARG A 76 -1.85 17.53 -5.26
N ARG A 77 -2.48 18.34 -6.12
CA ARG A 77 -2.01 19.72 -6.39
C ARG A 77 -2.10 20.64 -5.17
N GLN A 78 -3.13 20.48 -4.34
CA GLN A 78 -3.38 21.36 -3.19
C GLN A 78 -2.70 20.90 -1.89
N SER A 79 -2.52 19.59 -1.70
CA SER A 79 -1.91 19.03 -0.49
C SER A 79 -0.44 19.43 -0.36
N GLY A 80 0.26 19.55 -1.50
CA GLY A 80 1.71 19.76 -1.54
C GLY A 80 2.52 18.58 -0.99
N LEU A 81 1.89 17.42 -0.81
CA LEU A 81 2.49 16.19 -0.29
C LEU A 81 2.35 15.06 -1.32
N PRO A 82 3.33 14.14 -1.43
CA PRO A 82 3.25 13.05 -2.41
C PRO A 82 2.07 12.14 -2.15
N ILE A 83 1.41 11.66 -3.21
CA ILE A 83 0.23 10.80 -3.12
C ILE A 83 0.53 9.39 -3.64
N ALA A 84 0.17 8.37 -2.87
CA ALA A 84 0.16 6.97 -3.29
C ALA A 84 -1.28 6.49 -3.49
N ALA A 85 -1.54 5.83 -4.62
CA ALA A 85 -2.82 5.19 -4.88
C ALA A 85 -2.69 4.11 -5.99
N SER A 86 -3.46 3.04 -6.01
CA SER A 86 -4.28 2.53 -4.90
C SER A 86 -4.30 1.01 -4.98
N GLU A 87 -4.18 0.37 -3.83
CA GLU A 87 -4.45 -1.06 -3.66
C GLU A 87 -5.83 -1.45 -4.21
N MET A 88 -6.84 -0.56 -4.14
CA MET A 88 -8.23 -0.84 -4.48
C MET A 88 -8.51 -0.88 -5.99
N LEU A 89 -7.56 -0.47 -6.85
CA LEU A 89 -7.76 -0.44 -8.29
C LEU A 89 -7.57 -1.83 -8.93
N LEU A 90 -8.46 -2.15 -9.87
CA LEU A 90 -8.52 -3.44 -10.54
C LEU A 90 -8.14 -3.31 -12.02
N GLY A 91 -7.07 -3.99 -12.43
CA GLY A 91 -6.63 -4.06 -13.83
C GLY A 91 -5.99 -2.77 -14.35
N ARG A 92 -5.13 -2.90 -15.36
CA ARG A 92 -4.28 -1.78 -15.82
C ARG A 92 -5.03 -0.57 -16.38
N ASN A 93 -6.26 -0.75 -16.86
CA ASN A 93 -7.02 0.36 -17.45
C ASN A 93 -7.39 1.39 -16.38
N ALA A 94 -7.73 0.94 -15.16
CA ALA A 94 -7.99 1.85 -14.05
C ALA A 94 -6.72 2.63 -13.66
N PHE A 95 -5.56 1.96 -13.65
CA PHE A 95 -4.26 2.62 -13.44
C PHE A 95 -3.90 3.57 -14.58
N LEU A 96 -4.20 3.23 -15.84
CA LEU A 96 -3.99 4.12 -16.98
C LEU A 96 -4.79 5.42 -16.82
N ASP A 97 -6.04 5.33 -16.40
CA ASP A 97 -6.88 6.49 -16.17
C ASP A 97 -6.37 7.33 -14.99
N LEU A 98 -5.95 6.69 -13.89
CA LEU A 98 -5.31 7.34 -12.74
C LEU A 98 -4.05 8.13 -13.16
N LEU A 99 -3.17 7.51 -13.94
CA LEU A 99 -1.93 8.11 -14.42
C LEU A 99 -2.20 9.28 -15.39
N ARG A 100 -3.16 9.12 -16.31
CA ARG A 100 -3.59 10.19 -17.24
C ARG A 100 -4.20 11.39 -16.52
N ALA A 101 -4.85 11.17 -15.39
CA ALA A 101 -5.41 12.24 -14.58
C ALA A 101 -4.36 13.02 -13.77
N ASP A 102 -3.08 12.60 -13.78
CA ASP A 102 -2.00 13.19 -12.96
C ASP A 102 -2.36 13.19 -11.46
N ALA A 103 -2.98 12.09 -11.03
CA ALA A 103 -3.62 11.97 -9.71
C ALA A 103 -2.69 11.43 -8.60
N VAL A 104 -1.53 10.87 -8.95
CA VAL A 104 -0.62 10.20 -8.01
C VAL A 104 0.84 10.48 -8.31
N ASP A 105 1.68 10.31 -7.29
CA ASP A 105 3.14 10.30 -7.38
C ASP A 105 3.72 8.88 -7.25
N TYR A 106 2.96 7.95 -6.67
CA TYR A 106 3.29 6.52 -6.55
C TYR A 106 2.10 5.66 -6.92
N VAL A 107 2.33 4.65 -7.76
CA VAL A 107 1.33 3.61 -8.04
C VAL A 107 1.47 2.48 -7.04
N MET A 108 0.40 2.18 -6.31
CA MET A 108 0.34 1.03 -5.42
C MET A 108 -0.45 -0.10 -6.06
N ALA A 109 0.11 -1.30 -6.13
CA ALA A 109 -0.57 -2.45 -6.70
C ALA A 109 -0.57 -3.63 -5.72
N ASP A 110 -1.76 -4.19 -5.47
CA ASP A 110 -1.92 -5.48 -4.83
C ASP A 110 -1.96 -6.58 -5.90
N PRO A 111 -1.07 -7.60 -5.87
CA PRO A 111 -1.03 -8.61 -6.90
C PRO A 111 -2.23 -9.57 -6.90
N THR A 112 -2.91 -9.71 -5.76
CA THR A 112 -4.13 -10.52 -5.63
C THR A 112 -5.35 -9.77 -6.13
N TRP A 113 -5.44 -8.45 -5.95
CA TRP A 113 -6.60 -7.66 -6.36
C TRP A 113 -6.47 -7.16 -7.79
N ALA A 114 -5.29 -6.69 -8.20
CA ALA A 114 -5.08 -6.01 -9.47
C ALA A 114 -5.25 -6.91 -10.72
N GLY A 115 -5.37 -8.22 -10.55
CA GLY A 115 -5.55 -9.19 -11.65
C GLY A 115 -4.43 -10.23 -11.78
N GLY A 116 -3.66 -10.47 -10.71
CA GLY A 116 -2.59 -11.46 -10.69
C GLY A 116 -1.24 -10.91 -11.17
N ILE A 117 -0.18 -11.70 -10.97
CA ILE A 117 1.22 -11.36 -11.30
C ILE A 117 1.37 -10.76 -12.71
N SER A 118 0.70 -11.35 -13.70
CA SER A 118 0.78 -10.87 -15.08
C SER A 118 0.22 -9.47 -15.26
N GLU A 119 -0.87 -9.13 -14.57
CA GLU A 119 -1.49 -7.82 -14.67
C GLU A 119 -0.73 -6.78 -13.85
N THR A 120 -0.29 -7.17 -12.65
CA THR A 120 0.58 -6.36 -11.78
C THR A 120 1.85 -5.92 -12.48
N ARG A 121 2.54 -6.84 -13.18
CA ARG A 121 3.73 -6.47 -13.97
C ARG A 121 3.43 -5.40 -15.03
N ARG A 122 2.29 -5.52 -15.70
CA ARG A 122 1.91 -4.55 -16.74
C ARG A 122 1.50 -3.21 -16.16
N ILE A 123 0.95 -3.19 -14.94
CA ILE A 123 0.69 -1.96 -14.18
C ILE A 123 2.02 -1.29 -13.80
N ILE A 124 3.00 -2.05 -13.32
CA ILE A 124 4.35 -1.53 -12.99
C ILE A 124 5.03 -0.94 -14.22
N ASP A 125 5.01 -1.66 -15.35
CA ASP A 125 5.59 -1.19 -16.62
C ASP A 125 4.85 0.04 -17.16
N LEU A 126 3.53 0.10 -16.95
CA LEU A 126 2.72 1.25 -17.32
C LEU A 126 3.10 2.49 -16.47
N ALA A 127 3.20 2.35 -15.15
CA ALA A 127 3.62 3.44 -14.27
C ALA A 127 5.01 3.98 -14.65
N HIS A 128 5.93 3.07 -15.00
CA HIS A 128 7.27 3.43 -15.47
C HIS A 128 7.24 4.33 -16.72
N ALA A 129 6.35 4.06 -17.68
CA ALA A 129 6.20 4.88 -18.88
C ALA A 129 5.72 6.33 -18.59
N PHE A 130 5.08 6.54 -17.44
CA PHE A 130 4.67 7.87 -16.95
C PHE A 130 5.72 8.50 -16.01
N ASN A 131 6.90 7.88 -15.86
CA ASN A 131 7.92 8.30 -14.90
C ASN A 131 7.38 8.32 -13.44
N ILE A 132 6.52 7.35 -13.11
CA ILE A 132 5.94 7.19 -11.78
C ILE A 132 6.40 5.84 -11.20
N PRO A 133 7.06 5.83 -10.02
CA PRO A 133 7.44 4.60 -9.35
C PRO A 133 6.22 3.82 -8.85
N ALA A 134 6.36 2.50 -8.79
CA ALA A 134 5.38 1.61 -8.20
C ALA A 134 5.81 1.13 -6.81
N THR A 135 4.86 0.66 -6.03
CA THR A 135 5.04 -0.02 -4.74
C THR A 135 4.07 -1.19 -4.63
N MET A 136 4.47 -2.22 -3.91
CA MET A 136 3.66 -3.43 -3.75
C MET A 136 2.95 -3.41 -2.41
N HIS A 137 1.62 -3.48 -2.45
CA HIS A 137 0.77 -3.62 -1.28
C HIS A 137 0.81 -5.07 -0.76
N ASP A 138 0.83 -5.21 0.56
CA ASP A 138 0.61 -6.45 1.30
C ASP A 138 0.18 -6.15 2.73
N CYS A 139 -1.07 -6.43 3.04
CA CYS A 139 -1.57 -6.57 4.42
C CYS A 139 -2.55 -7.75 4.50
N THR A 140 -2.35 -8.75 3.65
CA THR A 140 -3.33 -9.82 3.39
C THR A 140 -2.80 -11.18 3.83
N GLY A 141 -2.00 -11.83 2.99
CA GLY A 141 -1.55 -13.20 3.21
C GLY A 141 -0.24 -13.51 2.48
N PRO A 142 0.40 -14.63 2.85
CA PRO A 142 1.77 -14.91 2.43
C PRO A 142 1.93 -15.03 0.91
N LEU A 143 0.93 -15.57 0.21
CA LEU A 143 1.01 -15.72 -1.24
C LEU A 143 0.95 -14.38 -1.98
N THR A 144 0.24 -13.38 -1.42
CA THR A 144 0.21 -12.01 -1.93
C THR A 144 1.58 -11.36 -1.76
N LEU A 145 2.18 -11.48 -0.58
CA LEU A 145 3.54 -11.02 -0.32
C LEU A 145 4.57 -11.60 -1.31
N PHE A 146 4.59 -12.93 -1.48
CA PHE A 146 5.53 -13.56 -2.41
C PHE A 146 5.27 -13.17 -3.87
N ALA A 147 4.00 -13.05 -4.29
CA ALA A 147 3.66 -12.58 -5.63
C ALA A 147 4.13 -11.13 -5.87
N GLY A 148 3.99 -10.27 -4.86
CA GLY A 148 4.46 -8.89 -4.88
C GLY A 148 5.98 -8.83 -4.97
N LEU A 149 6.67 -9.61 -4.15
CA LEU A 149 8.13 -9.72 -4.12
C LEU A 149 8.70 -10.12 -5.49
N HIS A 150 8.10 -11.12 -6.15
CA HIS A 150 8.51 -11.52 -7.51
C HIS A 150 8.31 -10.40 -8.53
N CYS A 151 7.21 -9.63 -8.42
CA CYS A 151 7.01 -8.46 -9.27
C CYS A 151 8.03 -7.36 -8.99
N ALA A 152 8.32 -7.10 -7.71
CA ALA A 152 9.27 -6.10 -7.25
C ALA A 152 10.70 -6.39 -7.72
N VAL A 153 11.17 -7.62 -7.52
CA VAL A 153 12.54 -8.02 -7.87
C VAL A 153 12.77 -8.02 -9.38
N ALA A 154 11.72 -8.25 -10.16
CA ALA A 154 11.81 -8.31 -11.61
C ALA A 154 11.57 -6.97 -12.32
N SER A 155 11.53 -5.86 -11.58
CA SER A 155 11.40 -4.51 -12.11
C SER A 155 12.31 -3.53 -11.37
N THR A 156 12.89 -2.57 -12.09
CA THR A 156 13.65 -1.48 -11.47
C THR A 156 12.76 -0.31 -11.04
N ASN A 157 11.45 -0.35 -11.37
CA ASN A 157 10.49 0.71 -11.07
C ASN A 157 9.64 0.43 -9.82
N VAL A 158 10.08 -0.50 -8.96
CA VAL A 158 9.39 -0.79 -7.69
C VAL A 158 10.25 -0.33 -6.52
N LEU A 159 9.68 0.53 -5.67
CA LEU A 159 10.41 1.17 -4.58
C LEU A 159 10.34 0.35 -3.28
N PHE A 160 9.13 -0.08 -2.90
CA PHE A 160 8.91 -0.83 -1.66
C PHE A 160 8.04 -2.06 -1.89
N GLN A 161 8.25 -3.05 -1.03
CA GLN A 161 7.36 -4.18 -0.82
C GLN A 161 6.88 -4.10 0.62
N GLU A 162 5.59 -3.90 0.81
CA GLU A 162 5.00 -3.91 2.14
C GLU A 162 5.17 -5.29 2.79
N THR A 163 5.37 -5.30 4.11
CA THR A 163 5.36 -6.51 4.93
C THR A 163 4.73 -6.21 6.29
N VAL A 164 3.93 -7.14 6.79
CA VAL A 164 3.37 -7.04 8.13
C VAL A 164 4.14 -7.93 9.09
N ARG A 165 5.02 -7.33 9.91
CA ARG A 165 5.85 -8.06 10.90
C ARG A 165 5.05 -9.00 11.80
N ALA A 166 3.82 -8.63 12.14
CA ALA A 166 2.95 -9.41 13.00
C ALA A 166 2.43 -10.67 12.28
N HIS A 167 2.08 -10.56 11.00
CA HIS A 167 1.60 -11.68 10.20
C HIS A 167 2.70 -12.75 10.03
N ILE A 168 3.90 -12.28 9.63
CA ILE A 168 5.08 -13.13 9.43
C ILE A 168 5.43 -13.89 10.72
N ARG A 169 5.36 -13.24 11.88
CA ARG A 169 5.78 -13.83 13.17
C ARG A 169 4.71 -14.66 13.88
N THR A 170 3.46 -14.61 13.46
CA THR A 170 2.37 -15.24 14.23
C THR A 170 1.62 -16.31 13.47
N PHE A 171 1.23 -16.07 12.21
CA PHE A 171 0.35 -17.01 11.51
C PHE A 171 0.91 -17.54 10.20
N TYR A 172 1.92 -16.92 9.59
CA TYR A 172 2.50 -17.45 8.35
C TYR A 172 3.09 -18.85 8.55
N GLU A 173 3.69 -19.13 9.72
CA GLU A 173 4.18 -20.48 10.06
C GLU A 173 3.09 -21.56 10.07
N ALA A 174 1.83 -21.17 10.28
CA ALA A 174 0.69 -22.07 10.23
C ALA A 174 0.05 -22.18 8.83
N LEU A 175 0.53 -21.40 7.85
CA LEU A 175 -0.05 -21.35 6.51
C LEU A 175 0.88 -21.92 5.42
N ILE A 176 2.18 -21.65 5.52
CA ILE A 176 3.13 -21.89 4.44
C ILE A 176 4.38 -22.65 4.89
N ASP A 177 4.97 -23.39 3.97
CA ASP A 177 6.16 -24.23 4.22
C ASP A 177 7.49 -23.46 4.31
N ARG A 178 7.53 -22.21 3.82
CA ARG A 178 8.75 -21.39 3.75
C ARG A 178 8.45 -19.94 4.06
N GLN A 179 9.14 -19.39 5.05
CA GLN A 179 8.91 -18.03 5.52
C GLN A 179 9.65 -17.00 4.64
N PRO A 180 9.11 -15.78 4.48
CA PRO A 180 9.84 -14.67 3.89
C PRO A 180 11.09 -14.33 4.74
N VAL A 181 12.22 -14.09 4.09
CA VAL A 181 13.49 -13.76 4.77
C VAL A 181 13.73 -12.26 4.72
N ILE A 182 13.72 -11.61 5.89
CA ILE A 182 13.97 -10.17 6.02
C ILE A 182 15.32 -9.94 6.71
N GLU A 183 16.25 -9.29 6.00
CA GLU A 183 17.57 -8.94 6.50
C GLU A 183 17.82 -7.43 6.39
N ASN A 184 18.16 -6.78 7.50
CA ASN A 184 18.49 -5.35 7.54
C ASN A 184 17.44 -4.45 6.85
N GLY A 185 16.15 -4.77 7.02
CA GLY A 185 15.04 -4.02 6.43
C GLY A 185 14.79 -4.31 4.94
N ARG A 186 15.38 -5.39 4.39
CA ARG A 186 15.17 -5.83 3.01
C ARG A 186 14.58 -7.23 2.98
N LEU A 187 13.55 -7.41 2.16
CA LEU A 187 12.98 -8.73 1.87
C LEU A 187 13.80 -9.40 0.76
N LEU A 188 14.32 -10.59 1.03
CA LEU A 188 15.15 -11.33 0.07
C LEU A 188 14.28 -12.18 -0.87
N PRO A 189 14.61 -12.23 -2.18
CA PRO A 189 13.91 -13.11 -3.12
C PRO A 189 14.14 -14.58 -2.76
N PRO A 190 13.12 -15.45 -2.90
CA PRO A 190 13.31 -16.89 -2.80
C PRO A 190 14.12 -17.42 -3.99
N GLU A 191 14.93 -18.46 -3.77
CA GLU A 191 15.70 -19.13 -4.82
C GLU A 191 14.97 -20.35 -5.42
N ASP A 192 13.95 -20.84 -4.71
CA ASP A 192 13.16 -21.99 -5.13
C ASP A 192 12.23 -21.68 -6.32
N PRO A 193 11.90 -22.68 -7.16
CA PRO A 193 10.96 -22.50 -8.27
C PRO A 193 9.57 -22.01 -7.85
N GLY A 194 8.87 -21.36 -8.78
CA GLY A 194 7.50 -20.89 -8.57
C GLY A 194 7.46 -19.66 -7.66
N LEU A 195 6.51 -19.64 -6.71
CA LEU A 195 6.41 -18.54 -5.74
C LEU A 195 7.52 -18.59 -4.67
N GLY A 196 8.22 -19.70 -4.52
CA GLY A 196 9.20 -19.90 -3.45
C GLY A 196 8.61 -20.38 -2.13
N THR A 197 7.30 -20.66 -2.09
CA THR A 197 6.60 -21.30 -0.97
C THR A 197 5.34 -22.02 -1.45
N ALA A 198 4.81 -22.92 -0.63
CA ALA A 198 3.54 -23.59 -0.80
C ALA A 198 2.71 -23.54 0.49
N LEU A 199 1.39 -23.68 0.32
CA LEU A 199 0.48 -23.89 1.46
C LEU A 199 0.77 -25.23 2.13
N LEU A 200 0.70 -25.26 3.46
CA LEU A 200 0.88 -26.48 4.24
C LEU A 200 -0.22 -27.51 3.91
N PRO A 201 0.13 -28.80 3.63
CA PRO A 201 -0.85 -29.84 3.31
C PRO A 201 -1.95 -30.01 4.36
N GLU A 202 -1.62 -29.82 5.64
CA GLU A 202 -2.49 -29.97 6.80
C GLU A 202 -3.72 -29.04 6.75
N LEU A 203 -3.61 -27.91 6.04
CA LEU A 203 -4.73 -26.98 5.81
C LEU A 203 -5.89 -27.64 5.04
N PHE A 204 -5.59 -28.64 4.22
CA PHE A 204 -6.57 -29.33 3.39
C PHE A 204 -7.13 -30.59 4.05
N GLU A 205 -6.48 -31.10 5.10
CA GLU A 205 -6.90 -32.32 5.80
C GLU A 205 -8.06 -32.08 6.77
N ASN A 206 -8.17 -30.87 7.33
CA ASN A 206 -9.19 -30.49 8.32
C ASN A 206 -10.22 -29.46 7.82
N ALA A 207 -10.27 -29.20 6.51
CA ALA A 207 -11.14 -28.20 5.92
C ALA A 207 -12.63 -28.63 5.98
N ARG A 208 -13.26 -28.52 7.15
CA ARG A 208 -14.68 -28.23 7.24
C ARG A 208 -14.87 -26.81 6.72
N VAL A 209 -14.96 -26.67 5.40
CA VAL A 209 -15.49 -25.47 4.78
C VAL A 209 -16.96 -25.42 5.18
N SER A 210 -17.28 -24.74 6.29
CA SER A 210 -18.63 -24.28 6.55
C SER A 210 -18.89 -23.15 5.56
N GLY A 211 -19.18 -23.52 4.31
CA GLY A 211 -19.71 -22.60 3.33
C GLY A 211 -21.07 -22.16 3.85
N THR A 212 -21.15 -20.95 4.38
CA THR A 212 -22.42 -20.23 4.39
C THR A 212 -22.74 -19.92 2.93
N GLN A 213 -23.73 -20.64 2.39
CA GLN A 213 -24.45 -20.24 1.18
C GLN A 213 -25.10 -18.88 1.39
#